data_AF-A0A945CWH3-F1
#
_entry.id   AF-A0A945CWH3-F1
#
_cell.length_a   1.000
_cell.length_b   1.000
_cell.length_c   1.000
_cell.angle_alpha   90.00
_cell.angle_beta   90.00
_cell.angle_gamma   90.00
#
_symmetry.space_group_name_H-M   'P 1'
#
loop_
_entity.id
_entity.type
_entity.pdbx_description
1 polymer ?
#
loop_
_entity_poly.entity_id
_entity_poly.type
_entity_poly.pdbx_seq_one_letter_code
_entity_poly.pdbx_strand_id
1 'polypeptide(L)'
;MRLHEVYEGVQFVSIMSIAERIAGLKSKAMFKQPLTAAEWSWLKLTCENQTVVRRLSRACDKYISFNGDWNAIDSEMLRSGGTCAEAFNFLKEIKKQMDEDAHTRLLQATDEVMNSAEMAEIAKQQALVDLQNSYNEQQSDSAEHVGSLAASAVDI
;
A
#
# COMPACT_ATOMS: atom_id res chain seq x y z
N MET A 1 -16.03 -10.48 9.70
CA MET A 1 -15.37 -11.81 9.80
C MET A 1 -14.03 -11.58 10.46
N ARG A 2 -13.81 -12.12 11.65
CA ARG A 2 -12.63 -11.78 12.47
C ARG A 2 -11.48 -12.76 12.16
N LEU A 3 -10.24 -12.26 12.09
CA LEU A 3 -9.01 -12.99 11.70
C LEU A 3 -8.82 -14.35 12.40
N HIS A 4 -9.34 -14.51 13.61
CA HIS A 4 -9.22 -15.72 14.42
C HIS A 4 -10.04 -16.91 13.87
N GLU A 5 -11.21 -16.68 13.25
CA GLU A 5 -12.04 -17.76 12.68
C GLU A 5 -11.40 -18.37 11.42
N VAL A 6 -10.67 -17.56 10.65
CA VAL A 6 -9.85 -18.05 9.53
C VAL A 6 -8.64 -18.83 10.05
N TYR A 7 -8.12 -18.47 11.22
CA TYR A 7 -6.94 -19.09 11.84
C TYR A 7 -7.21 -20.52 12.35
N GLU A 8 -8.33 -20.75 13.03
CA GLU A 8 -8.70 -22.09 13.55
C GLU A 8 -9.06 -23.06 12.43
N GLY A 9 -9.74 -22.59 11.37
CA GLY A 9 -10.08 -23.43 10.22
C GLY A 9 -8.85 -23.96 9.47
N VAL A 10 -7.76 -23.20 9.41
CA VAL A 10 -6.53 -23.58 8.68
C VAL A 10 -5.72 -24.66 9.41
N GLN A 11 -5.93 -24.87 10.72
CA GLN A 11 -5.18 -25.87 11.48
C GLN A 11 -5.51 -27.31 11.05
N PHE A 12 -6.74 -27.55 10.55
CA PHE A 12 -7.23 -28.84 10.06
C PHE A 12 -7.16 -29.02 8.53
N VAL A 13 -6.79 -27.98 7.78
CA VAL A 13 -6.75 -28.02 6.32
C VAL A 13 -5.35 -28.46 5.85
N SER A 14 -5.31 -29.48 4.98
CA SER A 14 -4.06 -29.98 4.40
C SER A 14 -3.36 -28.89 3.60
N ILE A 15 -2.04 -28.76 3.77
CA ILE A 15 -1.24 -27.79 3.01
C ILE A 15 -1.36 -28.01 1.50
N MET A 16 -1.58 -29.25 1.06
CA MET A 16 -1.80 -29.58 -0.34
C MET A 16 -3.10 -28.99 -0.88
N SER A 17 -4.19 -29.08 -0.13
CA SER A 17 -5.47 -28.49 -0.55
C SER A 17 -5.39 -26.96 -0.66
N ILE A 18 -4.59 -26.32 0.20
CA ILE A 18 -4.29 -24.88 0.10
C ILE A 18 -3.45 -24.61 -1.15
N ALA A 19 -2.41 -25.41 -1.41
CA ALA A 19 -1.54 -25.26 -2.57
C ALA A 19 -2.32 -25.43 -3.90
N GLU A 20 -3.16 -26.46 -4.00
CA GLU A 20 -4.01 -26.72 -5.16
C GLU A 20 -4.99 -25.59 -5.42
N ARG A 21 -5.61 -25.05 -4.35
CA ARG A 21 -6.49 -23.89 -4.47
C ARG A 21 -5.74 -22.66 -4.99
N ILE A 22 -4.55 -22.38 -4.46
CA ILE A 22 -3.74 -21.24 -4.91
C ILE A 22 -3.32 -21.43 -6.37
N ALA A 23 -2.83 -22.61 -6.74
CA ALA A 23 -2.43 -22.92 -8.11
C ALA A 23 -3.62 -22.81 -9.07
N GLY A 24 -4.80 -23.31 -8.69
CA GLY A 24 -6.03 -23.17 -9.47
C GLY A 24 -6.44 -21.71 -9.68
N LEU A 25 -6.34 -20.86 -8.65
CA LEU A 25 -6.60 -19.42 -8.77
C LEU A 25 -5.57 -18.71 -9.65
N LYS A 26 -4.29 -19.10 -9.58
CA LYS A 26 -3.25 -18.60 -10.46
C LYS A 26 -3.53 -18.98 -11.91
N SER A 27 -3.85 -20.25 -12.19
CA SER A 27 -4.22 -20.69 -13.54
C SER A 27 -5.45 -19.93 -14.06
N LYS A 28 -6.48 -19.76 -13.22
CA LYS A 28 -7.68 -18.97 -13.55
C LYS A 28 -7.31 -17.54 -13.99
N ALA A 29 -6.46 -16.87 -13.22
CA ALA A 29 -5.97 -15.54 -13.56
C ALA A 29 -5.14 -15.52 -14.87
N MET A 30 -4.31 -16.54 -15.09
CA MET A 30 -3.47 -16.67 -16.29
C MET A 30 -4.30 -16.90 -17.57
N PHE A 31 -5.40 -17.66 -17.48
CA PHE A 31 -6.31 -17.93 -18.60
C PHE A 31 -7.40 -16.85 -18.78
N LYS A 32 -7.12 -15.60 -18.38
CA LYS A 32 -8.00 -14.42 -18.56
C LYS A 32 -9.38 -14.53 -17.90
N GLN A 33 -9.56 -15.41 -16.91
CA GLN A 33 -10.76 -15.37 -16.08
C GLN A 33 -10.51 -14.43 -14.90
N PRO A 34 -11.35 -13.40 -14.70
CA PRO A 34 -11.18 -12.49 -13.58
C PRO A 34 -11.41 -13.24 -12.26
N LEU A 35 -10.49 -13.06 -11.33
CA LEU A 35 -10.67 -13.47 -9.94
C LEU A 35 -11.71 -12.58 -9.28
N THR A 36 -12.63 -13.18 -8.54
CA THR A 36 -13.63 -12.46 -7.76
C THR A 36 -12.98 -11.71 -6.60
N ALA A 37 -13.64 -10.67 -6.08
CA ALA A 37 -13.16 -9.92 -4.93
C ALA A 37 -12.90 -10.80 -3.68
N ALA A 38 -13.74 -11.83 -3.48
CA ALA A 38 -13.58 -12.80 -2.40
C ALA A 38 -12.34 -13.69 -2.59
N GLU A 39 -12.07 -14.15 -3.81
CA GLU A 39 -10.86 -14.92 -4.13
C GLU A 39 -9.59 -14.08 -3.91
N TRP A 40 -9.61 -12.81 -4.32
CA TRP A 40 -8.52 -11.88 -4.06
C TRP A 40 -8.31 -11.62 -2.57
N SER A 41 -9.38 -11.36 -1.82
CA SER A 41 -9.30 -11.17 -0.36
C SER A 41 -8.73 -12.40 0.33
N TRP A 42 -9.15 -13.60 -0.08
CA TRP A 42 -8.61 -14.85 0.44
C TRP A 42 -7.12 -15.01 0.13
N LEU A 43 -6.66 -14.70 -1.09
CA LEU A 43 -5.25 -14.76 -1.47
C LEU A 43 -4.38 -13.79 -0.64
N LYS A 44 -4.85 -12.55 -0.44
CA LYS A 44 -4.17 -11.55 0.39
C LYS A 44 -4.05 -11.99 1.85
N LEU A 45 -5.14 -12.49 2.44
CA LEU A 45 -5.10 -13.03 3.81
C LEU A 45 -4.19 -14.26 3.91
N THR A 46 -4.14 -15.09 2.86
CA THR A 46 -3.32 -16.30 2.83
C THR A 46 -1.83 -15.98 2.70
N CYS A 47 -1.44 -14.92 1.97
CA CYS A 47 -0.04 -14.50 1.85
C CYS A 47 0.52 -13.93 3.16
N GLU A 48 -0.34 -13.35 4.00
CA GLU A 48 0.01 -12.85 5.34
C GLU A 48 0.04 -13.97 6.41
N ASN A 49 -0.56 -15.13 6.13
CA ASN A 49 -0.59 -16.25 7.06
C ASN A 49 0.77 -16.95 7.14
N GLN A 50 1.57 -16.59 8.15
CA GLN A 50 2.91 -17.15 8.36
C GLN A 50 2.93 -18.68 8.51
N THR A 51 1.86 -19.29 9.03
CA THR A 51 1.77 -20.75 9.18
C THR A 51 1.68 -21.43 7.82
N VAL A 52 0.84 -20.90 6.92
CA VAL A 52 0.70 -21.40 5.55
C VAL A 52 2.01 -21.22 4.78
N VAL A 53 2.60 -20.03 4.84
CA VAL A 53 3.86 -19.72 4.16
C VAL A 53 4.99 -20.64 4.64
N ARG A 54 5.14 -20.85 5.96
CA ARG A 54 6.15 -21.76 6.52
C ARG A 54 5.90 -23.22 6.10
N ARG A 55 4.64 -23.68 6.12
CA ARG A 55 4.29 -25.05 5.71
C ARG A 55 4.54 -25.28 4.22
N LEU A 56 4.18 -24.33 3.35
CA LEU A 56 4.49 -24.36 1.92
C LEU A 56 6.00 -24.35 1.68
N SER A 57 6.75 -23.48 2.35
CA SER A 57 8.22 -23.44 2.23
C SER A 57 8.85 -24.78 2.61
N ARG A 58 8.46 -25.37 3.76
CA ARG A 58 8.95 -26.69 4.19
C ARG A 58 8.58 -27.79 3.21
N ALA A 59 7.38 -27.73 2.63
CA ALA A 59 6.98 -28.66 1.59
C ALA A 59 7.90 -28.51 0.37
N CYS A 60 8.16 -27.28 -0.11
CA CYS A 60 9.11 -27.01 -1.19
C CYS A 60 10.53 -27.52 -0.88
N ASP A 61 11.03 -27.26 0.33
CA ASP A 61 12.35 -27.69 0.77
C ASP A 61 12.48 -29.22 0.70
N LYS A 62 11.42 -29.98 1.02
CA LYS A 62 11.40 -31.45 0.90
C LYS A 62 11.67 -31.93 -0.52
N TYR A 63 11.29 -31.15 -1.53
CA TYR A 63 11.51 -31.48 -2.95
C TYR A 63 12.87 -30.98 -3.47
N ILE A 64 13.35 -29.84 -2.97
CA ILE A 64 14.63 -29.25 -3.39
C ILE A 64 15.83 -29.92 -2.70
N SER A 65 15.68 -30.33 -1.45
CA SER A 65 16.73 -30.98 -0.63
C SER A 65 16.59 -32.51 -0.57
N PHE A 66 15.95 -33.11 -1.58
CA PHE A 66 15.76 -34.55 -1.60
C PHE A 66 17.11 -35.27 -1.67
N ASN A 67 17.44 -35.98 -0.60
CA ASN A 67 18.72 -36.69 -0.41
C ASN A 67 18.57 -38.23 -0.58
N GLY A 68 17.48 -38.68 -1.21
CA GLY A 68 17.20 -40.09 -1.47
C GLY A 68 17.55 -40.53 -2.89
N ASP A 69 17.21 -41.78 -3.22
CA ASP A 69 17.36 -42.30 -4.59
C ASP A 69 16.35 -41.64 -5.53
N TRP A 70 16.85 -40.93 -6.54
CA TRP A 70 16.04 -40.25 -7.55
C TRP A 70 15.19 -41.24 -8.37
N ASN A 71 15.59 -42.51 -8.46
CA ASN A 71 14.81 -43.57 -9.11
C ASN A 71 13.61 -44.04 -8.27
N ALA A 72 13.56 -43.69 -6.98
CA ALA A 72 12.45 -44.00 -6.08
C ALA A 72 11.44 -42.84 -5.96
N ILE A 73 11.64 -41.74 -6.69
CA ILE A 73 10.73 -40.60 -6.67
C ILE A 73 9.56 -40.90 -7.61
N ASP A 74 8.36 -41.00 -7.02
CA ASP A 74 7.13 -41.09 -7.80
C ASP A 74 6.82 -39.74 -8.48
N SER A 75 6.27 -39.82 -9.70
CA SER A 75 5.61 -38.73 -10.41
C SER A 75 4.65 -37.92 -9.54
N GLU A 76 3.94 -38.56 -8.61
CA GLU A 76 3.02 -37.89 -7.68
C GLU A 76 3.75 -36.98 -6.68
N MET A 77 4.95 -37.39 -6.25
CA MET A 77 5.81 -36.59 -5.39
C MET A 77 6.24 -35.31 -6.13
N LEU A 78 6.73 -35.44 -7.37
CA LEU A 78 7.13 -34.29 -8.19
C LEU A 78 5.94 -33.34 -8.46
N ARG A 79 4.76 -33.88 -8.79
CA ARG A 79 3.54 -33.10 -8.99
C ARG A 79 3.19 -32.28 -7.76
N SER A 80 3.16 -32.92 -6.59
CA SER A 80 2.83 -32.28 -5.32
C SER A 80 3.83 -31.17 -4.96
N GLY A 81 5.11 -31.39 -5.25
CA GLY A 81 6.15 -30.39 -5.05
C GLY A 81 6.06 -29.21 -5.99
N GLY A 82 5.80 -29.46 -7.27
CA GLY A 82 5.52 -28.43 -8.26
C GLY A 82 4.36 -27.55 -7.83
N THR A 83 3.25 -28.15 -7.39
CA THR A 83 2.07 -27.40 -6.91
C THR A 83 2.38 -26.56 -5.66
N CYS A 84 3.13 -27.09 -4.70
CA CYS A 84 3.53 -26.34 -3.50
C CYS A 84 4.45 -25.16 -3.86
N ALA A 85 5.42 -25.37 -4.75
CA ALA A 85 6.36 -24.35 -5.18
C ALA A 85 5.66 -23.24 -5.98
N GLU A 86 4.76 -23.62 -6.88
CA GLU A 86 3.95 -22.69 -7.64
C GLU A 86 3.08 -21.81 -6.71
N ALA A 87 2.39 -22.44 -5.75
CA ALA A 87 1.58 -21.72 -4.78
C ALA A 87 2.42 -20.76 -3.92
N PHE A 88 3.59 -21.21 -3.45
CA PHE A 88 4.48 -20.40 -2.64
C PHE A 88 5.02 -19.18 -3.38
N ASN A 89 5.47 -19.36 -4.63
CA ASN A 89 5.98 -18.27 -5.46
C ASN A 89 4.89 -17.26 -5.78
N PHE A 90 3.67 -17.71 -6.08
CA PHE A 90 2.55 -16.82 -6.35
C PHE A 90 2.17 -15.99 -5.13
N LEU A 91 2.14 -16.58 -3.93
CA LEU A 91 1.91 -15.81 -2.70
C LEU A 91 3.01 -14.77 -2.44
N LYS A 92 4.28 -15.09 -2.75
CA LYS A 92 5.40 -14.13 -2.65
C LYS A 92 5.24 -12.96 -3.61
N GLU A 93 4.82 -13.20 -4.85
CA GLU A 93 4.56 -12.16 -5.84
C GLU A 93 3.44 -11.22 -5.37
N ILE A 94 2.32 -11.78 -4.90
CA ILE A 94 1.21 -10.99 -4.35
C ILE A 94 1.68 -10.14 -3.17
N LYS A 95 2.46 -10.72 -2.26
CA LYS A 95 2.98 -9.99 -1.11
C LYS A 95 3.90 -8.84 -1.53
N LYS A 96 4.82 -9.09 -2.46
CA LYS A 96 5.71 -8.06 -3.00
C LYS A 96 4.89 -6.90 -3.58
N GLN A 97 3.87 -7.19 -4.36
CA GLN A 97 3.00 -6.17 -4.95
C GLN A 97 2.22 -5.38 -3.88
N MET A 98 1.74 -6.06 -2.83
CA MET A 98 1.09 -5.38 -1.71
C MET A 98 2.03 -4.45 -0.94
N ASP A 99 3.28 -4.89 -0.72
CA ASP A 99 4.30 -4.08 -0.04
C ASP A 99 4.68 -2.85 -0.89
N GLU A 100 4.79 -3.02 -2.21
CA GLU A 100 5.00 -1.91 -3.17
C GLU A 100 3.83 -0.92 -3.15
N ASP A 101 2.58 -1.40 -3.25
CA ASP A 101 1.37 -0.56 -3.18
C ASP A 101 1.29 0.21 -1.86
N ALA A 102 1.63 -0.44 -0.74
CA ALA A 102 1.65 0.19 0.58
C ALA A 102 2.72 1.28 0.66
N HIS A 103 3.91 1.03 0.10
CA HIS A 103 4.98 2.01 0.03
C HIS A 103 4.58 3.24 -0.80
N THR A 104 3.99 3.04 -1.97
CA THR A 104 3.49 4.14 -2.81
C THR A 104 2.42 4.97 -2.09
N ARG A 105 1.49 4.34 -1.36
CA ARG A 105 0.49 5.07 -0.58
C ARG A 105 1.10 5.89 0.55
N LEU A 106 2.13 5.37 1.22
CA LEU A 106 2.85 6.11 2.25
C LEU A 106 3.57 7.33 1.68
N LEU A 107 4.20 7.18 0.51
CA LEU A 107 4.83 8.31 -0.19
C LEU A 107 3.80 9.37 -0.56
N GLN A 108 2.67 8.98 -1.17
CA GLN A 108 1.59 9.90 -1.50
C GLN A 108 1.04 10.64 -0.27
N ALA A 109 0.79 9.92 0.83
CA ALA A 109 0.33 10.55 2.06
C ALA A 109 1.39 11.51 2.66
N THR A 110 2.67 11.17 2.53
CA THR A 110 3.77 12.03 3.00
C THR A 110 3.86 13.30 2.14
N ASP A 111 3.76 13.16 0.81
CA ASP A 111 3.74 14.28 -0.12
C ASP A 111 2.53 15.20 0.10
N GLU A 112 1.34 14.63 0.36
CA GLU A 112 0.14 15.40 0.70
C GLU A 112 0.30 16.19 2.01
N VAL A 113 0.88 15.57 3.04
CA VAL A 113 1.15 16.23 4.32
C VAL A 113 2.18 17.35 4.14
N MET A 114 3.27 17.09 3.41
CA MET A 114 4.30 18.10 3.14
C MET A 114 3.72 19.29 2.36
N ASN A 115 2.99 19.02 1.28
CA ASN A 115 2.31 20.06 0.51
C ASN A 115 1.30 20.85 1.35
N SER A 116 0.58 20.20 2.28
CA SER A 116 -0.36 20.89 3.16
C SER A 116 0.34 21.84 4.15
N ALA A 117 1.51 21.45 4.66
CA ALA A 117 2.32 22.27 5.56
C ALA A 117 2.93 23.46 4.81
N GLU A 118 3.48 23.22 3.62
CA GLU A 118 4.00 24.27 2.74
C GLU A 118 2.91 25.26 2.32
N MET A 119 1.72 24.76 1.94
CA MET A 119 0.57 25.61 1.61
C MET A 119 0.10 26.45 2.80
N ALA A 120 0.10 25.89 4.00
CA ALA A 120 -0.21 26.64 5.22
C ALA A 120 0.81 27.75 5.50
N GLU A 121 2.09 27.52 5.20
CA GLU A 121 3.14 28.52 5.36
C GLU A 121 3.05 29.63 4.29
N ILE A 122 2.78 29.26 3.03
CA ILE A 122 2.52 30.21 1.94
C ILE A 122 1.29 31.07 2.25
N ALA A 123 0.21 30.48 2.76
CA ALA A 123 -1.00 31.23 3.14
C ALA A 123 -0.72 32.25 4.26
N LYS A 124 0.12 31.90 5.25
CA LYS A 124 0.56 32.85 6.29
C LYS A 124 1.40 33.98 5.72
N GLN A 125 2.32 33.68 4.80
CA GLN A 125 3.15 34.70 4.15
C GLN A 125 2.29 35.65 3.32
N GLN A 126 1.33 35.13 2.54
CA GLN A 126 0.41 35.95 1.77
C GLN A 126 -0.46 36.84 2.67
N ALA A 127 -1.02 36.31 3.75
CA ALA A 127 -1.77 37.11 4.71
C ALA A 127 -0.92 38.22 5.36
N LEU A 128 0.37 37.96 5.60
CA LEU A 128 1.31 38.96 6.09
C LEU A 128 1.56 40.08 5.07
N VAL A 129 1.74 39.72 3.80
CA VAL A 129 1.90 40.67 2.68
C VAL A 129 0.64 41.52 2.52
N ASP A 130 -0.54 40.90 2.55
CA ASP A 130 -1.81 41.60 2.43
C ASP A 130 -2.03 42.60 3.59
N LEU A 131 -1.67 42.21 4.82
CA LEU A 131 -1.70 43.13 5.96
C LEU A 131 -0.75 44.31 5.79
N GLN A 132 0.50 44.08 5.35
CA GLN A 132 1.46 45.17 5.09
C GLN A 132 0.98 46.14 4.03
N ASN A 133 0.37 45.63 2.96
CA ASN A 133 -0.20 46.45 1.90
C ASN A 133 -1.36 47.30 2.44
N SER A 134 -2.26 46.72 3.24
CA SER A 134 -3.36 47.45 3.86
C SER A 134 -2.88 48.55 4.81
N TYR A 135 -1.83 48.31 5.61
CA TYR A 135 -1.22 49.34 6.45
C TYR A 135 -0.61 50.48 5.62
N ASN A 136 0.09 50.15 4.53
CA ASN A 136 0.67 51.16 3.65
C ASN A 136 -0.41 52.01 2.95
N GLU A 137 -1.50 51.40 2.51
CA GLU A 137 -2.66 52.11 1.95
C GLU A 137 -3.29 53.05 2.99
N GLN A 138 -3.52 52.58 4.22
CA GLN A 138 -4.05 53.43 5.30
C GLN A 138 -3.11 54.59 5.64
N GLN A 139 -1.80 54.36 5.62
CA GLN A 139 -0.81 55.41 5.89
C GLN A 139 -0.70 56.41 4.74
N SER A 140 -0.83 55.94 3.50
CA SER A 140 -0.88 56.77 2.28
C SER A 140 -2.12 57.66 2.29
N ASP A 141 -3.31 57.09 2.51
CA ASP A 141 -4.57 57.82 2.58
C ASP A 141 -4.56 58.84 3.72
N SER A 142 -4.01 58.46 4.87
CA SER A 142 -3.90 59.38 6.01
C SER A 142 -2.88 60.50 5.74
N ALA A 143 -1.81 60.25 4.99
CA ALA A 143 -0.83 61.27 4.60
C ALA A 143 -1.40 62.24 3.54
N GLU A 144 -2.15 61.73 2.56
CA GLU A 144 -2.88 62.58 1.59
C GLU A 144 -3.92 63.43 2.31
N HIS A 145 -4.65 62.86 3.26
CA HIS A 145 -5.66 63.61 3.99
C HIS A 145 -5.04 64.69 4.87
N VAL A 146 -3.93 64.41 5.57
CA VAL A 146 -3.17 65.42 6.32
C VAL A 146 -2.58 66.50 5.41
N GLY A 147 -2.06 66.13 4.24
CA GLY A 147 -1.58 67.09 3.24
C GLY A 147 -2.69 68.02 2.73
N SER A 148 -3.88 67.47 2.48
CA SER A 148 -5.07 68.25 2.05
C SER A 148 -5.55 69.21 3.15
N LEU A 149 -5.52 68.78 4.41
CA LEU A 149 -5.88 69.60 5.57
C LEU A 149 -4.84 70.71 5.83
N ALA A 150 -3.56 70.40 5.71
CA ALA A 150 -2.48 71.39 5.84
C ALA A 150 -2.54 72.43 4.71
N ALA A 151 -2.79 72.01 3.46
CA ALA A 151 -2.98 72.92 2.34
C ALA A 151 -4.19 73.85 2.54
N SER A 152 -5.30 73.33 3.08
CA SER A 152 -6.48 74.14 3.41
C SER A 152 -6.28 75.08 4.60
N ALA A 153 -5.28 74.85 5.46
CA ALA A 153 -4.98 75.68 6.62
C ALA A 153 -3.97 76.81 6.35
N VAL A 154 -3.23 76.74 5.24
CA VAL A 154 -2.23 77.76 4.82
C VAL A 154 -2.87 78.92 4.03
N ASP A 155 -4.10 78.74 3.54
CA ASP A 155 -4.89 79.78 2.82
C ASP A 155 -5.78 80.65 3.76
N ILE A 156 -5.44 80.76 5.06
CA ILE A 156 -6.05 81.70 6.02
C ILE A 156 -5.00 82.73 6.44
#